data_AF-A0A0F9KR39-F1
#
_entry.id   AF-A0A0F9KR39-F1
#
_cell.length_a   1.000
_cell.length_b   1.000
_cell.length_c   1.000
_cell.angle_alpha   90.00
_cell.angle_beta   90.00
_cell.angle_gamma   90.00
#
_symmetry.space_group_name_H-M   'P 1'
#
loop_
_entity.id
_entity.type
_entity.pdbx_description
1 polymer ?
#
loop_
_entity_poly.entity_id
_entity_poly.type
_entity_poly.pdbx_seq_one_letter_code
_entity_poly.pdbx_strand_id
1 'polypeptide(L)' 'KIAGREAKYRAPSQRRQIVNALRAHGPMTYWQIDICCGFDHPTSARRMGKLVEHGFVRLTGKTRLTGKGSPASVYEAM' A
#
# COMPACT_ATOMS: atom_id res chain seq x y z
N LYS A 1 -30.10 9.40 -0.62
CA LYS A 1 -29.38 8.25 -1.22
C LYS A 1 -28.18 8.77 -1.99
N ILE A 2 -26.98 8.76 -1.40
CA ILE A 2 -25.76 9.33 -1.99
C ILE A 2 -24.84 8.15 -2.34
N ALA A 3 -25.01 7.57 -3.53
CA ALA A 3 -24.25 6.39 -3.97
C ALA A 3 -23.40 6.65 -5.23
N GLY A 4 -23.12 7.92 -5.57
CA GLY A 4 -22.57 8.29 -6.87
C GLY A 4 -21.15 8.85 -6.90
N ARG A 5 -20.55 9.25 -5.77
CA ARG A 5 -19.34 10.08 -5.79
C ARG A 5 -18.02 9.33 -5.62
N GLU A 6 -18.03 8.09 -5.12
CA GLU A 6 -16.79 7.38 -4.74
C GLU A 6 -16.16 6.51 -5.84
N ALA A 7 -16.87 6.24 -6.94
CA ALA A 7 -16.38 5.33 -7.96
C ALA A 7 -15.34 5.97 -8.93
N LYS A 8 -15.27 7.30 -9.01
CA LYS A 8 -14.52 8.01 -10.07
C LYS A 8 -13.04 8.31 -9.78
N TYR A 9 -12.51 8.05 -8.58
CA TYR A 9 -11.13 8.41 -8.20
C TYR A 9 -10.16 7.23 -8.03
N ARG A 10 -10.57 5.99 -8.33
CA ARG A 10 -9.96 4.78 -7.72
C ARG A 10 -8.57 4.35 -8.20
N ALA A 11 -7.96 4.91 -9.27
CA ALA A 11 -6.68 4.41 -9.80
C ALA A 11 -5.43 5.30 -9.53
N PRO A 12 -5.46 6.64 -9.73
CA PRO A 12 -4.33 7.50 -9.38
C PRO A 12 -4.22 7.78 -7.87
N SER A 13 -5.35 7.81 -7.16
CA SER A 13 -5.41 8.15 -5.74
C SER A 13 -4.72 7.11 -4.85
N GLN A 14 -4.95 5.82 -5.11
CA GLN A 14 -4.46 4.75 -4.25
C GLN A 14 -2.94 4.58 -4.33
N ARG A 15 -2.32 4.72 -5.51
CA ARG A 15 -0.85 4.72 -5.63
C ARG A 15 -0.24 5.85 -4.82
N ARG A 16 -0.82 7.05 -4.93
CA ARG A 16 -0.38 8.22 -4.18
C ARG A 16 -0.58 8.04 -2.68
N GLN A 17 -1.71 7.47 -2.25
CA GLN A 17 -1.97 7.14 -0.85
C GLN A 17 -0.94 6.17 -0.29
N ILE A 18 -0.60 5.11 -1.03
CA ILE A 18 0.43 4.14 -0.63
C ILE A 18 1.79 4.83 -0.42
N VAL A 19 2.24 5.63 -1.40
CA VAL A 19 3.53 6.34 -1.31
C VAL A 19 3.52 7.34 -0.16
N ASN A 20 2.42 8.10 -0.01
CA ASN A 20 2.27 9.05 1.09
C ASN A 20 2.29 8.35 2.46
N ALA A 21 1.63 7.20 2.59
CA ALA A 21 1.64 6.42 3.83
C ALA A 21 3.05 5.95 4.18
N LEU A 22 3.80 5.45 3.19
CA LEU A 22 5.21 5.05 3.36
C LEU A 22 6.12 6.23 3.71
N ARG A 23 5.88 7.43 3.16
CA ARG A 23 6.62 8.64 3.51
C ARG A 23 6.29 9.16 4.91
N ALA A 24 5.02 9.07 5.31
CA ALA A 24 4.55 9.59 6.59
C ALA A 24 4.88 8.68 7.78
N HIS A 25 4.77 7.36 7.60
CA HIS A 25 4.93 6.37 8.67
C HIS A 25 6.22 5.56 8.57
N GLY A 26 6.97 5.70 7.48
CA GLY A 26 8.18 4.94 7.22
C GLY A 26 7.91 3.54 6.63
N PRO A 27 8.92 2.65 6.66
CA PRO A 27 8.83 1.35 6.01
C PRO A 27 7.77 0.42 6.61
N MET A 28 6.90 -0.12 5.75
CA MET A 28 5.72 -0.91 6.12
C MET A 28 5.48 -2.09 5.18
N THR A 29 4.77 -3.12 5.67
CA THR A 29 4.28 -4.21 4.82
C THR A 29 3.02 -3.78 4.07
N TYR A 30 2.67 -4.49 2.98
CA TYR A 30 1.42 -4.22 2.26
C TYR A 30 0.17 -4.26 3.16
N TRP A 31 0.19 -5.12 4.19
CA TRP A 31 -0.91 -5.26 5.15
C TRP A 31 -1.03 -4.03 6.06
N GLN A 32 0.11 -3.52 6.54
CA GLN A 32 0.15 -2.28 7.31
C GLN A 32 -0.30 -1.08 6.46
N ILE A 33 0.07 -1.07 5.18
CA ILE A 33 -0.36 -0.04 4.22
C ILE A 33 -1.87 -0.11 3.98
N ASP A 34 -2.43 -1.31 3.79
CA ASP A 34 -3.88 -1.50 3.62
C ASP A 34 -4.64 -0.98 4.85
N ILE A 35 -4.16 -1.26 6.07
CA ILE A 35 -4.76 -0.73 7.31
C ILE A 35 -4.62 0.79 7.39
N CYS A 36 -3.42 1.31 7.16
CA CYS A 36 -3.14 2.74 7.23
C CYS A 36 -3.98 3.55 6.24
N CYS A 37 -4.23 3.00 5.05
CA CYS A 37 -5.00 3.67 4.00
C CYS A 37 -6.50 3.34 4.05
N GLY A 38 -6.95 2.46 4.94
CA GLY A 38 -8.34 2.00 5.01
C GLY A 38 -8.79 1.23 3.76
N PHE A 39 -7.92 0.39 3.19
CA PHE A 39 -8.25 -0.42 2.03
C PHE A 39 -8.92 -1.74 2.43
N ASP A 40 -10.14 -1.96 1.94
CA ASP A 40 -10.80 -3.25 2.04
C ASP A 40 -10.16 -4.23 1.04
N HIS A 41 -9.54 -5.30 1.56
CA HIS A 41 -8.86 -6.37 0.78
C HIS A 41 -7.51 -5.98 0.18
N PRO A 42 -6.62 -6.95 -0.19
CA PRO A 42 -5.19 -6.69 -0.42
C PRO A 42 -4.93 -5.93 -1.74
N THR A 43 -5.30 -4.66 -1.68
CA THR A 43 -5.25 -3.65 -2.73
C THR A 43 -3.82 -3.20 -2.91
N SER A 44 -3.11 -3.03 -1.79
CA SER A 44 -1.69 -2.68 -1.78
C SER A 44 -0.84 -3.81 -2.36
N ALA A 45 -1.06 -5.07 -1.96
CA ALA A 45 -0.27 -6.20 -2.44
C ALA A 45 -0.23 -6.32 -3.97
N ARG A 46 -1.39 -6.18 -4.63
CA ARG A 46 -1.51 -6.22 -6.10
C ARG A 46 -0.83 -5.05 -6.80
N ARG A 47 -0.66 -3.92 -6.10
CA ARG A 47 -0.07 -2.69 -6.64
C ARG A 47 1.43 -2.57 -6.37
N MET A 48 1.96 -3.26 -5.35
CA MET A 48 3.37 -3.17 -4.98
C MET A 48 4.30 -3.51 -6.14
N GLY A 49 4.01 -4.58 -6.90
CA GLY A 49 4.83 -4.94 -8.07
C GLY A 49 5.04 -3.78 -9.05
N LYS A 50 3.93 -3.12 -9.45
CA LYS A 50 3.98 -1.96 -10.36
C LYS A 50 4.62 -0.73 -9.72
N LEU A 51 4.45 -0.52 -8.42
CA LEU A 51 5.08 0.61 -7.73
C LEU A 51 6.59 0.43 -7.60
N VAL A 52 7.06 -0.81 -7.42
CA VAL A 52 8.48 -1.17 -7.43
C VAL A 52 9.05 -1.04 -8.83
N GLU A 53 8.37 -1.60 -9.84
CA GLU A 53 8.76 -1.52 -11.25
C GLU A 53 8.90 -0.06 -11.73
N HIS A 54 7.98 0.82 -11.31
CA HIS A 54 8.02 2.23 -11.66
C HIS A 54 8.94 3.07 -10.75
N GLY A 55 9.61 2.48 -9.76
CA GLY A 55 10.55 3.17 -8.89
C GLY A 55 9.92 4.13 -7.86
N PHE A 56 8.63 4.01 -7.55
CA PHE A 56 7.98 4.82 -6.51
C PHE A 56 8.23 4.30 -5.10
N VAL A 57 8.46 2.99 -4.97
CA VAL A 57 8.77 2.31 -3.72
C VAL A 57 9.85 1.27 -3.98
N ARG A 58 10.56 0.83 -2.95
CA ARG A 58 11.51 -0.27 -3.01
C ARG A 58 11.26 -1.31 -1.94
N LEU A 59 11.66 -2.54 -2.22
CA LEU A 59 11.78 -3.58 -1.20
C LEU A 59 13.00 -3.28 -0.33
N THR A 60 12.84 -3.38 1.00
CA THR A 60 13.95 -3.15 1.93
C THR A 60 14.78 -4.41 2.22
N GLY A 61 14.40 -5.55 1.65
CA GLY A 61 14.96 -6.87 1.96
C GLY A 61 14.55 -7.44 3.34
N LYS A 62 13.75 -6.70 4.12
CA LYS A 62 13.24 -7.13 5.42
C LYS A 62 11.85 -7.74 5.28
N THR A 63 11.54 -8.68 6.17
CA THR A 63 10.21 -9.26 6.32
C THR A 63 9.66 -8.94 7.72
N ARG A 64 8.34 -8.79 7.83
CA ARG A 64 7.62 -8.66 9.11
C ARG A 64 6.35 -9.51 9.06
N LEU A 65 5.92 -9.99 10.22
CA LEU A 65 4.66 -10.72 10.33
C LEU A 65 3.48 -9.77 10.11
N THR A 66 2.51 -10.20 9.32
CA THR A 66 1.19 -9.56 9.21
C THR A 66 0.36 -9.86 10.45
N GLY A 67 -0.77 -9.17 10.65
CA GLY A 67 -1.70 -9.50 11.74
C GLY A 67 -2.31 -10.91 11.68
N LYS A 68 -2.07 -11.67 10.59
CA LYS A 68 -2.45 -13.08 10.44
C LYS A 68 -1.28 -14.05 10.69
N GLY A 69 -0.12 -13.55 11.13
CA GLY A 69 1.07 -14.36 11.41
C GLY A 69 1.86 -14.79 10.18
N SER A 70 1.45 -14.43 8.96
CA SER A 70 2.21 -14.71 7.74
C SER A 70 3.30 -13.66 7.51
N PRO A 71 4.51 -14.04 7.07
CA PRO A 71 5.56 -13.08 6.74
C PRO A 71 5.20 -12.27 5.48
N ALA A 72 5.48 -10.97 5.49
CA ALA A 72 5.31 -10.07 4.37
C ALA A 72 6.53 -9.16 4.21
N SER A 73 6.89 -8.87 2.96
CA SER A 73 7.99 -7.96 2.64
C SER A 73 7.68 -6.54 3.10
N VAL A 74 8.71 -5.86 3.58
CA VAL A 74 8.67 -4.44 3.95
C VAL A 74 9.06 -3.60 2.75
N TYR A 75 8.27 -2.56 2.52
CA TYR A 75 8.43 -1.58 1.46
C TYR A 75 8.79 -0.23 2.05
N GLU A 76 9.51 0.58 1.28
CA GLU A 76 9.90 1.94 1.62
C GLU A 76 9.65 2.84 0.41
N ALA A 77 9.23 4.09 0.63
CA ALA A 77 9.08 5.06 -0.45
C ALA A 77 10.46 5.52 -0.96
N MET A 78 10.53 5.80 -2.26
CA MET A 78 11.67 6.49 -2.88
C MET A 78 11.53 8.01 -2.77
#